data_AF-A0A562CN13-F1
#
_entry.id   AF-A0A562CN13-F1
#
_cell.length_a   1.000
_cell.length_b   1.000
_cell.length_c   1.000
_cell.angle_alpha   90.00
_cell.angle_beta   90.00
_cell.angle_gamma   90.00
#
_symmetry.space_group_name_H-M   'P 1'
#
loop_
_entity.id
_entity.type
_entity.pdbx_description
1 polymer ?
#
loop_
_entity_poly.entity_id
_entity_poly.type
_entity_poly.pdbx_seq_one_letter_code
_entity_poly.pdbx_strand_id
1 'polypeptide(L)'
;MRRKNIETIIQKAEELSTTADNLLNSLARFEDANGQPFDVRKTIRGTDSSLSQIVARIHAVAGIIAEFDRATRADLVPLSVLTNLQQAIDETVSAANGLAKQTDNLKTSQGGLQAFNYSNFHAQTRNGNNHNMQGQFQTLHNGCETLLQRFFESLYILKPRASYSFQAAANALSSVIDDANEQLSALKKTLTQVTILEQSLAAKDGEATKNLEEIKRLKADSDSDRKTIADYLSQATQERTSIRAVSDEASNLQTTVKAYQERFEEFQQQIDDREKAFSIGTEKLTELIASFENQRADVASLIESSEKMLSSATVAGLASNFSTMMDKLTTELGRARFAFYVGIAFLTLSAFPLFAFVIMPLIAPVLQSMFPNLTFVVSDYAPHPADNGWQYLGQVLVRIAILLPAAWFVSFTAIRHSSLFRLREHYAYKYSMAVAVEGFKQQAPLYKQEIAALVLEQLAFNPADKLIPSKDIREGKAPGIAGYLLDRIRARVESVSSATKTQ
;
A
#
# COMPACT_ATOMS: atom_id res chain seq x y z
N MET A 1 -46.73 128.80 -25.42
CA MET A 1 -47.41 127.52 -25.75
C MET A 1 -46.87 126.90 -27.03
N ARG A 2 -46.87 127.59 -28.19
CA ARG A 2 -46.39 127.02 -29.47
C ARG A 2 -44.93 126.55 -29.47
N ARG A 3 -43.99 127.35 -28.94
CA ARG A 3 -42.57 126.96 -28.84
C ARG A 3 -42.36 125.70 -27.98
N LYS A 4 -43.01 125.63 -26.81
CA LYS A 4 -43.00 124.43 -25.95
C LYS A 4 -43.52 123.18 -26.68
N ASN A 5 -44.53 123.31 -27.54
CA ASN A 5 -45.00 122.19 -28.36
C ASN A 5 -44.00 121.80 -29.43
N ILE A 6 -43.28 122.76 -30.03
CA ILE A 6 -42.21 122.48 -31.00
C ILE A 6 -41.05 121.73 -30.31
N GLU A 7 -40.61 122.16 -29.13
CA GLU A 7 -39.60 121.44 -28.34
C GLU A 7 -40.05 120.01 -28.01
N THR A 8 -41.32 119.84 -27.63
CA THR A 8 -41.90 118.50 -27.36
C THR A 8 -41.91 117.62 -28.61
N ILE A 9 -42.23 118.19 -29.77
CA ILE A 9 -42.20 117.48 -31.06
C ILE A 9 -40.78 117.09 -31.45
N ILE A 10 -39.78 117.96 -31.21
CA ILE A 10 -38.36 117.64 -31.44
C ILE A 10 -37.93 116.45 -30.60
N GLN A 11 -38.23 116.46 -29.30
CA GLN A 11 -37.90 115.36 -28.40
C GLN A 11 -38.57 114.04 -28.82
N LYS A 12 -39.86 114.09 -29.21
CA LYS A 12 -40.59 112.91 -29.68
C LYS A 12 -40.09 112.40 -31.04
N ALA A 13 -39.60 113.27 -31.90
CA ALA A 13 -38.99 112.87 -33.17
C ALA A 13 -37.64 112.16 -32.95
N GLU A 14 -36.85 112.59 -31.97
CA GLU A 14 -35.65 111.88 -31.53
C GLU A 14 -35.99 110.50 -30.97
N GLU A 15 -36.99 110.41 -30.09
CA GLU A 15 -37.52 109.13 -29.59
C GLU A 15 -37.95 108.20 -30.73
N LEU A 16 -38.64 108.74 -31.74
CA LEU A 16 -39.05 107.99 -32.93
C LEU A 16 -37.85 107.48 -33.72
N SER A 17 -36.80 108.30 -33.92
CA SER A 17 -35.57 107.88 -34.58
C SER A 17 -34.92 106.71 -33.83
N THR A 18 -34.74 106.83 -32.51
CA THR A 18 -34.17 105.76 -31.68
C THR A 18 -35.04 104.50 -31.70
N THR A 19 -36.36 104.66 -31.69
CA THR A 19 -37.30 103.53 -31.77
C THR A 19 -37.19 102.80 -33.11
N ALA A 20 -37.02 103.55 -34.21
CA ALA A 20 -36.81 102.98 -35.54
C ALA A 20 -35.47 102.21 -35.64
N ASP A 21 -34.40 102.75 -35.05
CA ASP A 21 -33.10 102.06 -34.97
C ASP A 21 -33.20 100.76 -34.16
N ASN A 22 -33.88 100.81 -33.01
CA ASN A 22 -34.09 99.64 -32.17
C ASN A 22 -34.91 98.56 -32.87
N LEU A 23 -35.95 98.95 -33.60
CA LEU A 23 -36.74 98.04 -34.43
C LEU A 23 -35.88 97.40 -35.52
N LEU A 24 -35.07 98.19 -36.24
CA LEU A 24 -34.19 97.70 -37.29
C LEU A 24 -33.17 96.69 -36.73
N ASN A 25 -32.60 96.99 -35.57
CA ASN A 25 -31.67 96.10 -34.87
C ASN A 25 -32.34 94.81 -34.36
N SER A 26 -33.56 94.90 -33.83
CA SER A 26 -34.33 93.71 -33.39
C SER A 26 -34.60 92.78 -34.58
N LEU A 27 -35.00 93.33 -35.72
CA LEU A 27 -35.26 92.54 -36.94
C LEU A 27 -33.98 92.04 -37.61
N ALA A 28 -32.89 92.80 -37.64
CA ALA A 28 -31.60 92.33 -38.14
C ALA A 28 -31.08 91.12 -37.34
N ARG A 29 -31.41 91.03 -36.05
CA ARG A 29 -31.08 89.91 -35.16
C ARG A 29 -32.18 88.84 -35.10
N PHE A 30 -33.20 88.93 -35.96
CA PHE A 30 -34.28 87.97 -36.11
C PHE A 30 -33.91 86.97 -37.21
N GLU A 31 -33.10 85.98 -36.83
CA GLU A 31 -32.49 85.01 -37.75
C GLU A 31 -33.31 83.72 -37.87
N ASP A 32 -33.37 83.16 -39.08
CA ASP A 32 -34.05 81.89 -39.35
C ASP A 32 -33.23 80.66 -38.89
N ALA A 33 -33.72 79.44 -39.17
CA ALA A 33 -33.02 78.20 -38.82
C ALA A 33 -31.63 78.05 -39.50
N ASN A 34 -31.40 78.76 -40.60
CA ASN A 34 -30.14 78.75 -41.36
C ASN A 34 -29.21 79.91 -40.95
N GLY A 35 -29.57 80.68 -39.91
CA GLY A 35 -28.82 81.86 -39.49
C GLY A 35 -28.93 83.05 -40.45
N GLN A 36 -29.92 83.07 -41.33
CA GLN A 36 -30.15 84.20 -42.24
C GLN A 36 -30.98 85.28 -41.53
N PRO A 37 -30.53 86.54 -41.48
CA PRO A 37 -31.26 87.62 -40.85
C PRO A 37 -32.51 88.00 -41.66
N PHE A 38 -33.47 88.65 -41.01
CA PHE A 38 -34.65 89.19 -41.68
C PHE A 38 -34.27 90.18 -42.79
N ASP A 39 -34.79 89.96 -43.99
CA ASP A 39 -34.54 90.81 -45.16
C ASP A 39 -35.42 92.06 -45.12
N VAL A 40 -34.86 93.13 -44.55
CA VAL A 40 -35.50 94.45 -44.43
C VAL A 40 -35.78 95.13 -45.77
N ARG A 41 -35.26 94.60 -46.90
CA ARG A 41 -35.45 95.15 -48.24
C ARG A 41 -36.68 94.60 -48.94
N LYS A 42 -37.32 93.54 -48.41
CA LYS A 42 -38.55 93.00 -48.97
C LYS A 42 -39.72 93.97 -48.75
N THR A 43 -40.50 94.20 -49.80
CA THR A 43 -41.70 95.03 -49.77
C THR A 43 -42.76 94.40 -48.86
N ILE A 44 -43.41 95.22 -48.04
CA ILE A 44 -44.49 94.76 -47.17
C ILE A 44 -45.72 94.45 -48.02
N ARG A 45 -46.36 93.31 -47.79
CA ARG A 45 -47.52 92.89 -48.58
C ARG A 45 -48.66 93.90 -48.43
N GLY A 46 -49.19 94.35 -49.57
CA GLY A 46 -50.28 95.34 -49.61
C GLY A 46 -49.83 96.77 -49.41
N THR A 47 -48.52 97.04 -49.41
CA THR A 47 -47.94 98.37 -49.44
C THR A 47 -46.92 98.47 -50.59
N ASP A 48 -46.44 99.69 -50.85
CA ASP A 48 -45.42 99.97 -51.87
C ASP A 48 -43.99 100.07 -51.29
N SER A 49 -43.84 99.86 -49.97
CA SER A 49 -42.62 100.20 -49.24
C SER A 49 -42.05 99.01 -48.48
N SER A 50 -40.72 98.88 -48.48
CA SER A 50 -39.99 97.98 -47.60
C SER A 50 -39.81 98.60 -46.21
N LEU A 51 -39.45 97.77 -45.23
CA LEU A 51 -39.13 98.27 -43.89
C LEU A 51 -37.95 99.25 -43.92
N SER A 52 -36.90 98.95 -44.70
CA SER A 52 -35.76 99.86 -44.84
C SER A 52 -36.16 101.23 -45.38
N GLN A 53 -37.12 101.29 -46.31
CA GLN A 53 -37.65 102.55 -46.84
C GLN A 53 -38.47 103.31 -45.80
N ILE A 54 -39.28 102.60 -44.99
CA ILE A 54 -40.04 103.20 -43.89
C ILE A 54 -39.11 103.82 -42.84
N VAL A 55 -38.08 103.08 -42.41
CA VAL A 55 -37.08 103.56 -41.45
C VAL A 55 -36.32 104.77 -42.01
N ALA A 56 -35.91 104.73 -43.27
CA ALA A 56 -35.26 105.87 -43.92
C ALA A 56 -36.17 107.12 -43.97
N ARG A 57 -37.46 106.96 -44.27
CA ARG A 57 -38.46 108.05 -44.24
C ARG A 57 -38.61 108.62 -42.83
N ILE A 58 -38.66 107.77 -41.81
CA ILE A 58 -38.71 108.18 -40.39
C ILE A 58 -37.48 109.02 -40.03
N HIS A 59 -36.26 108.56 -40.33
CA HIS A 59 -35.04 109.34 -40.03
C HIS A 59 -34.98 110.66 -40.80
N ALA A 60 -35.43 110.68 -42.07
CA ALA A 60 -35.49 111.90 -42.84
C ALA A 60 -36.44 112.93 -42.20
N VAL A 61 -37.64 112.48 -41.77
CA VAL A 61 -38.60 113.33 -41.06
C VAL A 61 -38.02 113.81 -39.73
N ALA A 62 -37.48 112.90 -38.90
CA ALA A 62 -36.93 113.23 -37.60
C ALA A 62 -35.76 114.22 -37.69
N GLY A 63 -34.85 114.01 -38.65
CA GLY A 63 -33.72 114.90 -38.89
C GLY A 63 -34.14 116.31 -39.30
N ILE A 64 -35.23 116.45 -40.07
CA ILE A 64 -35.75 117.78 -40.43
C ILE A 64 -36.53 118.41 -39.26
N ILE A 65 -37.28 117.62 -38.50
CA ILE A 65 -37.99 118.08 -37.31
C ILE A 65 -37.01 118.65 -36.27
N ALA A 66 -35.82 118.06 -36.12
CA ALA A 66 -34.78 118.56 -35.22
C ALA A 66 -34.39 120.03 -35.48
N GLU A 67 -34.58 120.52 -36.71
CA GLU A 67 -34.31 121.91 -37.11
C GLU A 67 -35.51 122.85 -36.91
N PHE A 68 -36.64 122.37 -36.37
CA PHE A 68 -37.85 123.18 -36.17
C PHE A 68 -37.67 124.28 -35.12
N ASP A 69 -36.73 124.17 -34.19
CA ASP A 69 -36.39 125.25 -33.25
C ASP A 69 -35.82 126.48 -34.00
N ARG A 70 -35.21 126.26 -35.17
CA ARG A 70 -34.67 127.30 -36.05
C ARG A 70 -35.67 127.80 -37.11
N ALA A 71 -36.96 127.47 -36.94
CA ALA A 71 -38.00 127.83 -37.89
C ALA A 71 -38.29 129.34 -37.93
N THR A 72 -38.41 129.89 -39.13
CA THR A 72 -38.64 131.34 -39.33
C THR A 72 -40.06 131.78 -38.99
N ARG A 73 -41.01 130.84 -38.92
CA ARG A 73 -42.45 131.11 -38.78
C ARG A 73 -43.10 130.35 -37.63
N ALA A 74 -42.34 130.00 -36.60
CA ALA A 74 -42.80 129.22 -35.44
C ALA A 74 -44.08 129.76 -34.78
N ASP A 75 -44.26 131.08 -34.73
CA ASP A 75 -45.41 131.72 -34.07
C ASP A 75 -46.69 131.71 -34.90
N LEU A 76 -46.60 131.44 -36.22
CA LEU A 76 -47.73 131.43 -37.17
C LEU A 76 -48.39 130.07 -37.34
N VAL A 77 -47.83 129.01 -36.73
CA VAL A 77 -48.35 127.65 -36.90
C VAL A 77 -49.63 127.47 -36.09
N PRO A 78 -50.73 127.00 -36.71
CA PRO A 78 -51.93 126.62 -35.96
C PRO A 78 -51.60 125.53 -34.95
N LEU A 79 -52.14 125.64 -33.73
CA LEU A 79 -51.87 124.67 -32.67
C LEU A 79 -52.33 123.27 -33.06
N SER A 80 -53.43 123.16 -33.80
CA SER A 80 -53.96 121.90 -34.34
C SER A 80 -52.96 121.18 -35.25
N VAL A 81 -52.16 121.91 -36.04
CA VAL A 81 -51.13 121.31 -36.91
C VAL A 81 -50.01 120.69 -36.08
N LEU A 82 -49.53 121.40 -35.06
CA LEU A 82 -48.52 120.89 -34.14
C LEU A 82 -49.02 119.68 -33.34
N THR A 83 -50.25 119.74 -32.83
CA THR A 83 -50.87 118.62 -32.10
C THR A 83 -51.06 117.39 -33.01
N ASN A 84 -51.50 117.57 -34.25
CA ASN A 84 -51.67 116.47 -35.20
C ASN A 84 -50.32 115.85 -35.59
N LEU A 85 -49.26 116.65 -35.76
CA LEU A 85 -47.92 116.13 -36.01
C LEU A 85 -47.40 115.32 -34.81
N GLN A 86 -47.55 115.86 -33.60
CA GLN A 86 -47.17 115.16 -32.38
C GLN A 86 -47.90 113.81 -32.25
N GLN A 87 -49.21 113.79 -32.50
CA GLN A 87 -50.00 112.57 -32.48
C GLN A 87 -49.51 111.55 -33.51
N ALA A 88 -49.21 111.98 -34.73
CA ALA A 88 -48.70 111.09 -35.77
C ALA A 88 -47.32 110.50 -35.44
N ILE A 89 -46.46 111.27 -34.75
CA ILE A 89 -45.19 110.76 -34.20
C ILE A 89 -45.48 109.67 -33.17
N ASP A 90 -46.36 109.93 -32.21
CA ASP A 90 -46.71 109.00 -31.13
C ASP A 90 -47.33 107.69 -31.64
N GLU A 91 -48.19 107.78 -32.66
CA GLU A 91 -48.78 106.62 -33.35
C GLU A 91 -47.71 105.79 -34.06
N THR A 92 -46.75 106.46 -34.71
CA THR A 92 -45.64 105.76 -35.40
C THR A 92 -44.68 105.10 -34.41
N VAL A 93 -44.35 105.78 -33.30
CA VAL A 93 -43.56 105.20 -32.18
C VAL A 93 -44.26 103.96 -31.63
N SER A 94 -45.57 104.06 -31.38
CA SER A 94 -46.36 102.96 -30.86
C SER A 94 -46.39 101.76 -31.82
N ALA A 95 -46.53 102.02 -33.12
CA ALA A 95 -46.51 100.98 -34.15
C ALA A 95 -45.14 100.29 -34.24
N ALA A 96 -44.04 101.07 -34.21
CA ALA A 96 -42.68 100.55 -34.26
C ALA A 96 -42.35 99.71 -33.01
N ASN A 97 -42.71 100.20 -31.82
CA ASN A 97 -42.56 99.46 -30.57
C ASN A 97 -43.42 98.19 -30.54
N GLY A 98 -44.64 98.25 -31.06
CA GLY A 98 -45.53 97.08 -31.15
C GLY A 98 -44.92 95.97 -32.00
N LEU A 99 -44.35 96.33 -33.16
CA LEU A 99 -43.67 95.39 -34.04
C LEU A 99 -42.37 94.84 -33.42
N ALA A 100 -41.56 95.69 -32.79
CA ALA A 100 -40.34 95.27 -32.10
C ALA A 100 -40.65 94.28 -30.97
N LYS A 101 -41.64 94.59 -30.11
CA LYS A 101 -42.10 93.70 -29.04
C LYS A 101 -42.60 92.36 -29.58
N GLN A 102 -43.35 92.36 -30.68
CA GLN A 102 -43.80 91.10 -31.29
C GLN A 102 -42.61 90.28 -31.79
N THR A 103 -41.63 90.91 -32.43
CA THR A 103 -40.40 90.26 -32.91
C THR A 103 -39.62 89.64 -31.75
N ASP A 104 -39.41 90.40 -30.67
CA ASP A 104 -38.71 89.94 -29.47
C ASP A 104 -39.47 88.81 -28.76
N ASN A 105 -40.81 88.87 -28.71
CA ASN A 105 -41.64 87.79 -28.17
C ASN A 105 -41.49 86.50 -28.98
N LEU A 106 -41.45 86.58 -30.31
CA LEU A 106 -41.22 85.41 -31.16
C LEU A 106 -39.81 84.83 -30.95
N LYS A 107 -38.82 85.69 -30.75
CA LYS A 107 -37.44 85.29 -30.48
C LYS A 107 -37.27 84.60 -29.13
N THR A 108 -37.80 85.20 -28.06
CA THR A 108 -37.52 84.79 -26.67
C THR A 108 -38.52 83.77 -26.15
N SER A 109 -39.82 83.95 -26.44
CA SER A 109 -40.89 83.17 -25.81
C SER A 109 -41.42 82.04 -26.69
N GLN A 110 -41.16 82.08 -28.01
CA GLN A 110 -41.65 81.08 -28.97
C GLN A 110 -40.51 80.23 -29.59
N GLY A 111 -39.36 80.16 -28.92
CA GLY A 111 -38.25 79.29 -29.32
C GLY A 111 -37.44 79.77 -30.52
N GLY A 112 -37.69 80.98 -31.01
CA GLY A 112 -36.98 81.56 -32.15
C GLY A 112 -37.63 81.28 -33.51
N LEU A 113 -37.16 81.96 -34.55
CA LEU A 113 -37.66 81.82 -35.91
C LEU A 113 -37.10 80.53 -36.55
N GLN A 114 -37.99 79.79 -37.21
CA GLN A 114 -37.63 78.66 -38.08
C GLN A 114 -37.54 79.13 -39.52
N ALA A 115 -38.57 79.82 -40.01
CA ALA A 115 -38.63 80.39 -41.35
C ALA A 115 -39.56 81.60 -41.38
N PHE A 116 -39.25 82.60 -42.20
CA PHE A 116 -40.13 83.73 -42.47
C PHE A 116 -40.60 83.71 -43.92
N ASN A 117 -41.91 83.77 -44.13
CA ASN A 117 -42.49 83.81 -45.46
C ASN A 117 -42.84 85.25 -45.86
N TYR A 118 -42.02 85.84 -46.73
CA TYR A 118 -42.20 87.22 -47.21
C TYR A 118 -43.41 87.41 -48.15
N SER A 119 -44.00 86.33 -48.69
CA SER A 119 -45.18 86.45 -49.56
C SER A 119 -46.47 86.71 -48.77
N ASN A 120 -46.53 86.26 -47.53
CA ASN A 120 -47.71 86.38 -46.66
C ASN A 120 -47.38 86.95 -45.26
N PHE A 121 -46.13 87.32 -45.00
CA PHE A 121 -45.65 87.89 -43.73
C PHE A 121 -45.96 87.02 -42.51
N HIS A 122 -45.86 85.71 -42.69
CA HIS A 122 -46.00 84.73 -41.62
C HIS A 122 -44.64 84.29 -41.09
N ALA A 123 -44.46 84.37 -39.78
CA ALA A 123 -43.29 83.87 -39.07
C ALA A 123 -43.60 82.49 -38.49
N GLN A 124 -42.92 81.47 -39.00
CA GLN A 124 -42.96 80.13 -38.44
C GLN A 124 -41.89 80.02 -37.36
N THR A 125 -42.29 79.72 -36.13
CA THR A 125 -41.37 79.58 -35.00
C THR A 125 -40.89 78.14 -34.87
N ARG A 126 -39.76 77.92 -34.18
CA ARG A 126 -39.20 76.58 -33.96
C ARG A 126 -40.12 75.67 -33.14
N ASN A 127 -41.06 76.27 -32.42
CA ASN A 127 -42.10 75.56 -31.66
C ASN A 127 -43.25 75.06 -32.56
N GLY A 128 -43.19 75.27 -33.87
CA GLY A 128 -44.19 74.82 -34.84
C GLY A 128 -45.39 75.75 -35.00
N ASN A 129 -45.43 76.88 -34.27
CA ASN A 129 -46.51 77.85 -34.37
C ASN A 129 -46.28 78.82 -35.54
N ASN A 130 -47.37 79.24 -36.17
CA ASN A 130 -47.34 80.19 -37.26
C ASN A 130 -47.98 81.51 -36.83
N HIS A 131 -47.24 82.61 -36.92
CA HIS A 131 -47.67 83.93 -36.47
C HIS A 131 -47.80 84.88 -37.65
N ASN A 132 -49.00 85.44 -37.84
CA ASN A 132 -49.21 86.49 -38.84
C ASN A 132 -48.67 87.82 -38.31
N MET A 133 -47.69 88.38 -39.01
CA MET A 133 -47.08 89.69 -38.69
C MET A 133 -47.51 90.79 -39.66
N GLN A 134 -48.30 90.47 -40.70
CA GLN A 134 -48.64 91.39 -41.77
C GLN A 134 -49.32 92.67 -41.23
N GLY A 135 -50.26 92.52 -40.29
CA GLY A 135 -51.01 93.65 -39.74
C GLY A 135 -50.12 94.65 -39.00
N GLN A 136 -49.08 94.19 -38.31
CA GLN A 136 -48.17 95.04 -37.55
C GLN A 136 -47.22 95.80 -38.47
N PHE A 137 -46.71 95.15 -39.53
CA PHE A 137 -45.94 95.83 -40.57
C PHE A 137 -46.77 96.88 -41.33
N GLN A 138 -48.03 96.57 -41.66
CA GLN A 138 -48.95 97.53 -42.30
C GLN A 138 -49.31 98.69 -41.37
N THR A 139 -49.48 98.43 -40.07
CA THR A 139 -49.73 99.50 -39.08
C THR A 139 -48.57 100.49 -39.01
N LEU A 140 -47.33 99.98 -39.02
CA LEU A 140 -46.13 100.84 -39.06
C LEU A 140 -46.05 101.65 -40.36
N HIS A 141 -46.34 101.02 -41.51
CA HIS A 141 -46.40 101.71 -42.79
C HIS A 141 -47.44 102.85 -42.78
N ASN A 142 -48.67 102.56 -42.36
CA ASN A 142 -49.76 103.54 -42.31
C ASN A 142 -49.45 104.68 -41.33
N GLY A 143 -48.80 104.37 -40.21
CA GLY A 143 -48.30 105.37 -39.26
C GLY A 143 -47.27 106.30 -39.91
N CYS A 144 -46.30 105.74 -40.64
CA CYS A 144 -45.30 106.50 -41.36
C CYS A 144 -45.89 107.40 -42.47
N GLU A 145 -46.87 106.91 -43.23
CA GLU A 145 -47.57 107.72 -44.25
C GLU A 145 -48.36 108.87 -43.62
N THR A 146 -49.05 108.60 -42.52
CA THR A 146 -49.75 109.65 -41.75
C THR A 146 -48.76 110.67 -41.20
N LEU A 147 -47.63 110.22 -40.65
CA LEU A 147 -46.55 111.07 -40.19
C LEU A 147 -46.03 111.96 -41.32
N LEU A 148 -45.75 111.41 -42.50
CA LEU A 148 -45.29 112.18 -43.66
C LEU A 148 -46.29 113.24 -44.06
N GLN A 149 -47.58 112.90 -44.13
CA GLN A 149 -48.64 113.86 -44.45
C GLN A 149 -48.66 115.03 -43.45
N ARG A 150 -48.70 114.74 -42.14
CA ARG A 150 -48.71 115.78 -41.09
C ARG A 150 -47.41 116.56 -41.02
N PHE A 151 -46.30 115.90 -41.32
CA PHE A 151 -44.99 116.53 -41.42
C PHE A 151 -44.95 117.53 -42.57
N PHE A 152 -45.42 117.18 -43.77
CA PHE A 152 -45.44 118.11 -44.90
C PHE A 152 -46.38 119.30 -44.68
N GLU A 153 -47.55 119.07 -44.07
CA GLU A 153 -48.47 120.14 -43.63
C GLU A 153 -47.75 121.12 -42.67
N SER A 154 -46.97 120.60 -41.72
CA SER A 154 -46.21 121.39 -40.75
C SER A 154 -45.01 122.10 -41.37
N LEU A 155 -44.28 121.42 -42.25
CA LEU A 155 -43.05 121.88 -42.90
C LEU A 155 -43.31 123.13 -43.75
N TYR A 156 -44.40 123.13 -44.52
CA TYR A 156 -44.77 124.25 -45.39
C TYR A 156 -45.02 125.55 -44.59
N ILE A 157 -45.57 125.41 -43.37
CA ILE A 157 -45.92 126.55 -42.51
C ILE A 157 -44.70 127.00 -41.71
N LEU A 158 -43.98 126.07 -41.06
CA LEU A 158 -42.83 126.35 -40.19
C LEU A 158 -41.65 126.96 -40.97
N LYS A 159 -41.41 126.50 -42.20
CA LYS A 159 -40.23 126.87 -43.02
C LYS A 159 -38.94 126.87 -42.17
N PRO A 160 -38.49 125.69 -41.69
CA PRO A 160 -37.17 125.58 -41.07
C PRO A 160 -36.11 126.09 -42.04
N ARG A 161 -35.07 126.77 -41.52
CA ARG A 161 -33.99 127.35 -42.35
C ARG A 161 -33.21 126.31 -43.15
N ALA A 162 -33.33 125.03 -42.80
CA ALA A 162 -32.75 123.91 -43.51
C ALA A 162 -33.70 123.41 -44.62
N SER A 163 -33.66 124.06 -45.79
CA SER A 163 -33.87 123.33 -47.04
C SER A 163 -32.72 122.33 -47.17
N TYR A 164 -32.98 121.03 -46.95
CA TYR A 164 -32.08 119.88 -47.17
C TYR A 164 -30.59 120.25 -47.20
N SER A 165 -29.96 120.44 -46.04
CA SER A 165 -28.52 120.74 -46.03
C SER A 165 -27.76 119.48 -46.43
N PHE A 166 -27.33 119.43 -47.68
CA PHE A 166 -26.38 118.43 -48.19
C PHE A 166 -25.20 118.23 -47.22
N GLN A 167 -24.82 119.29 -46.49
CA GLN A 167 -23.84 119.25 -45.41
C GLN A 167 -24.19 118.27 -44.27
N ALA A 168 -25.43 118.26 -43.76
CA ALA A 168 -25.82 117.35 -42.69
C ALA A 168 -25.90 115.91 -43.18
N ALA A 169 -26.41 115.71 -44.40
CA ALA A 169 -26.41 114.39 -45.04
C ALA A 169 -24.98 113.89 -45.35
N ALA A 170 -24.07 114.76 -45.77
CA ALA A 170 -22.67 114.44 -46.02
C ALA A 170 -21.92 114.10 -44.72
N ASN A 171 -22.15 114.85 -43.64
CA ASN A 171 -21.56 114.54 -42.34
C ASN A 171 -22.08 113.21 -41.77
N ALA A 172 -23.38 112.94 -41.88
CA ALA A 172 -23.95 111.66 -41.50
C ALA A 172 -23.38 110.51 -42.34
N LEU A 173 -23.24 110.70 -43.65
CA LEU A 173 -22.62 109.72 -44.54
C LEU A 173 -21.14 109.47 -44.20
N SER A 174 -20.37 110.52 -43.91
CA SER A 174 -18.97 110.37 -43.46
C SER A 174 -18.87 109.59 -42.17
N SER A 175 -19.72 109.87 -41.17
CA SER A 175 -19.75 109.11 -39.91
C SER A 175 -20.08 107.63 -40.15
N VAL A 176 -20.99 107.34 -41.08
CA VAL A 176 -21.32 105.95 -41.46
C VAL A 176 -20.16 105.28 -42.19
N ILE A 177 -19.42 106.01 -43.03
CA ILE A 177 -18.23 105.48 -43.72
C ILE A 177 -17.10 105.19 -42.73
N ASP A 178 -16.89 106.06 -41.74
CA ASP A 178 -15.87 105.87 -40.71
C ASP A 178 -16.20 104.67 -39.81
N ASP A 179 -17.44 104.55 -39.35
CA ASP A 179 -17.91 103.38 -38.59
C ASP A 179 -17.83 102.09 -39.41
N ALA A 180 -18.22 102.14 -40.70
CA ALA A 180 -18.09 101.00 -41.61
C ALA A 180 -16.61 100.59 -41.82
N ASN A 181 -15.69 101.55 -41.89
CA ASN A 181 -14.26 101.27 -42.00
C ASN A 181 -13.69 100.66 -40.72
N GLU A 182 -14.10 101.16 -39.55
CA GLU A 182 -13.71 100.61 -38.26
C GLU A 182 -14.20 99.16 -38.11
N GLN A 183 -15.47 98.91 -38.45
CA GLN A 183 -16.05 97.56 -38.47
C GLN A 183 -15.34 96.64 -39.46
N LEU A 184 -14.99 97.12 -40.66
CA LEU A 184 -14.25 96.34 -41.67
C LEU A 184 -12.84 95.98 -41.18
N SER A 185 -12.17 96.91 -40.50
CA SER A 185 -10.86 96.67 -39.87
C SER A 185 -10.95 95.62 -38.76
N ALA A 186 -11.96 95.74 -37.88
CA ALA A 186 -12.23 94.76 -36.84
C ALA A 186 -12.54 93.37 -37.43
N LEU A 187 -13.34 93.32 -38.50
CA LEU A 187 -13.67 92.08 -39.22
C LEU A 187 -12.41 91.42 -39.80
N LYS A 188 -11.53 92.20 -40.44
CA LYS A 188 -10.25 91.69 -40.97
C LYS A 188 -9.38 91.10 -39.87
N LYS A 189 -9.28 91.76 -38.72
CA LYS A 189 -8.51 91.26 -37.57
C LYS A 189 -9.08 89.93 -37.06
N THR A 190 -10.39 89.84 -36.93
CA THR A 190 -11.08 88.60 -36.54
C THR A 190 -10.85 87.49 -37.55
N LEU A 191 -10.92 87.78 -38.86
CA LEU A 191 -10.67 86.80 -39.92
C LEU A 191 -9.25 86.22 -39.84
N THR A 192 -8.24 87.06 -39.60
CA THR A 192 -6.85 86.60 -39.39
C THR A 192 -6.74 85.69 -38.17
N GLN A 193 -7.40 86.05 -37.07
CA GLN A 193 -7.40 85.24 -35.85
C GLN A 193 -8.07 83.87 -36.08
N VAL A 194 -9.20 83.85 -36.80
CA VAL A 194 -9.89 82.61 -37.19
C VAL A 194 -8.99 81.72 -38.05
N THR A 195 -8.25 82.31 -39.00
CA THR A 195 -7.31 81.56 -39.85
C THR A 195 -6.18 80.90 -39.03
N ILE A 196 -5.65 81.61 -38.02
CA ILE A 196 -4.63 81.05 -37.11
C ILE A 196 -5.22 79.90 -36.28
N LEU A 197 -6.45 80.07 -35.78
CA LEU A 197 -7.14 79.01 -35.03
C LEU A 197 -7.43 77.79 -35.90
N GLU A 198 -7.81 77.98 -37.15
CA GLU A 198 -8.02 76.89 -38.12
C GLU A 198 -6.74 76.08 -38.35
N GLN A 199 -5.59 76.75 -38.55
CA GLN A 199 -4.30 76.08 -38.68
C GLN A 199 -3.91 75.31 -37.42
N SER A 200 -4.14 75.90 -36.23
CA SER A 200 -3.89 75.22 -34.96
C SER A 200 -4.80 74.00 -34.76
N LEU A 201 -6.06 74.11 -35.18
CA LEU A 201 -7.03 73.01 -35.12
C LEU A 201 -6.61 71.87 -36.04
N ALA A 202 -6.19 72.17 -37.28
CA ALA A 202 -5.69 71.17 -38.22
C ALA A 202 -4.44 70.44 -37.68
N ALA A 203 -3.52 71.17 -37.03
CA ALA A 203 -2.36 70.56 -36.38
C ALA A 203 -2.76 69.61 -35.23
N LYS A 204 -3.72 70.03 -34.39
CA LYS A 204 -4.24 69.19 -33.31
C LYS A 204 -5.02 67.98 -33.81
N ASP A 205 -5.75 68.11 -34.90
CA ASP A 205 -6.44 66.99 -35.55
C ASP A 205 -5.44 65.94 -36.10
N GLY A 206 -4.33 66.42 -36.67
CA GLY A 206 -3.20 65.57 -37.07
C GLY A 206 -2.51 64.85 -35.91
N GLU A 207 -2.45 65.46 -34.72
CA GLU A 207 -1.94 64.81 -33.51
C GLU A 207 -2.96 63.80 -32.93
N ALA A 208 -4.24 64.16 -32.92
CA ALA A 208 -5.32 63.30 -32.46
C ALA A 208 -5.44 62.02 -33.30
N THR A 209 -5.27 62.12 -34.61
CA THR A 209 -5.27 60.97 -35.53
C THR A 209 -4.08 60.04 -35.26
N LYS A 210 -2.86 60.58 -35.07
CA LYS A 210 -1.68 59.77 -34.67
C LYS A 210 -1.89 59.06 -33.34
N ASN A 211 -2.43 59.76 -32.34
CA ASN A 211 -2.73 59.16 -31.04
C ASN A 211 -3.79 58.05 -31.16
N LEU A 212 -4.80 58.23 -32.02
CA LEU A 212 -5.82 57.22 -32.29
C LEU A 212 -5.24 55.97 -32.97
N GLU A 213 -4.29 56.12 -33.89
CA GLU A 213 -3.56 55.00 -34.49
C GLU A 213 -2.71 54.26 -33.45
N GLU A 214 -2.00 54.98 -32.59
CA GLU A 214 -1.21 54.37 -31.52
C GLU A 214 -2.09 53.64 -30.50
N ILE A 215 -3.25 54.19 -30.14
CA ILE A 215 -4.25 53.52 -29.29
C ILE A 215 -4.75 52.23 -29.96
N LYS A 216 -5.01 52.24 -31.27
CA LYS A 216 -5.42 51.03 -32.00
C LYS A 216 -4.32 49.97 -32.00
N ARG A 217 -3.06 50.38 -32.19
CA ARG A 217 -1.90 49.49 -32.12
C ARG A 217 -1.77 48.85 -30.73
N LEU A 218 -1.77 49.67 -29.68
CA LEU A 218 -1.69 49.22 -28.29
C LEU A 218 -2.85 48.28 -27.91
N LYS A 219 -4.05 48.53 -28.43
CA LYS A 219 -5.19 47.62 -28.24
C LYS A 219 -4.93 46.25 -28.88
N ALA A 220 -4.43 46.22 -30.11
CA ALA A 220 -4.11 44.96 -30.79
C ALA A 220 -3.00 44.17 -30.06
N ASP A 221 -1.95 44.87 -29.60
CA ASP A 221 -0.89 44.28 -28.77
C ASP A 221 -1.48 43.70 -27.47
N SER A 222 -2.34 44.45 -26.77
CA SER A 222 -3.00 43.99 -25.55
C SER A 222 -3.92 42.77 -25.78
N ASP A 223 -4.65 42.73 -26.89
CA ASP A 223 -5.48 41.58 -27.26
C ASP A 223 -4.63 40.35 -27.58
N SER A 224 -3.44 40.53 -28.17
CA SER A 224 -2.45 39.47 -28.38
C SER A 224 -1.89 38.95 -27.05
N ASP A 225 -1.47 39.85 -26.16
CA ASP A 225 -0.95 39.49 -24.84
C ASP A 225 -1.98 38.71 -24.01
N ARG A 226 -3.26 39.10 -24.07
CA ARG A 226 -4.34 38.37 -23.38
C ARG A 226 -4.48 36.93 -23.88
N LYS A 227 -4.30 36.68 -25.18
CA LYS A 227 -4.29 35.31 -25.73
C LYS A 227 -3.10 34.52 -25.21
N THR A 228 -1.91 35.10 -25.24
CA THR A 228 -0.69 34.48 -24.71
C THR A 228 -0.82 34.15 -23.22
N ILE A 229 -1.39 35.06 -22.41
CA ILE A 229 -1.65 34.83 -20.99
C ILE A 229 -2.66 33.70 -20.78
N ALA A 230 -3.72 33.63 -21.59
CA ALA A 230 -4.69 32.55 -21.53
C ALA A 230 -4.05 31.19 -21.85
N ASP A 231 -3.18 31.14 -22.86
CA ASP A 231 -2.42 29.94 -23.22
C ASP A 231 -1.49 29.50 -22.09
N TYR A 232 -0.73 30.43 -21.48
CA TYR A 232 0.10 30.13 -20.32
C TYR A 232 -0.69 29.68 -19.10
N LEU A 233 -1.87 30.25 -18.85
CA LEU A 233 -2.75 29.81 -17.77
C LEU A 233 -3.26 28.38 -18.01
N SER A 234 -3.58 28.05 -19.27
CA SER A 234 -3.97 26.69 -19.66
C SER A 234 -2.82 25.71 -19.44
N GLN A 235 -1.61 26.05 -19.90
CA GLN A 235 -0.41 25.25 -19.69
C GLN A 235 -0.11 25.04 -18.20
N ALA A 236 -0.11 26.12 -17.40
CA ALA A 236 0.12 26.03 -15.96
C ALA A 236 -0.94 25.17 -15.24
N THR A 237 -2.20 25.21 -15.71
CA THR A 237 -3.27 24.36 -15.16
C THR A 237 -3.07 22.89 -15.49
N GLN A 238 -2.62 22.59 -16.71
CA GLN A 238 -2.29 21.23 -17.16
C GLN A 238 -1.07 20.67 -16.43
N GLU A 239 -0.01 21.46 -16.28
CA GLU A 239 1.18 21.10 -15.50
C GLU A 239 0.84 20.86 -14.03
N ARG A 240 0.04 21.73 -13.41
CA ARG A 240 -0.43 21.54 -12.03
C ARG A 240 -1.19 20.22 -11.85
N THR A 241 -2.00 19.85 -12.83
CA THR A 241 -2.74 18.58 -12.82
C THR A 241 -1.79 17.39 -12.94
N SER A 242 -0.78 17.49 -13.81
CA SER A 242 0.26 16.46 -13.98
C SER A 242 1.11 16.29 -12.71
N ILE A 243 1.51 17.39 -12.07
CA ILE A 243 2.24 17.39 -10.80
C ILE A 243 1.42 16.70 -9.70
N ARG A 244 0.11 16.95 -9.62
CA ARG A 244 -0.76 16.27 -8.65
C ARG A 244 -0.82 14.77 -8.90
N ALA A 245 -1.00 14.35 -10.16
CA ALA A 245 -1.02 12.93 -10.50
C ALA A 245 0.30 12.22 -10.11
N VAL A 246 1.45 12.83 -10.42
CA VAL A 246 2.77 12.30 -10.03
C VAL A 246 2.93 12.28 -8.50
N SER A 247 2.45 13.30 -7.80
CA SER A 247 2.48 13.34 -6.32
C SER A 247 1.64 12.21 -5.71
N ASP A 248 0.46 11.95 -6.25
CA ASP A 248 -0.43 10.87 -5.78
C ASP A 248 0.21 9.50 -6.05
N GLU A 249 0.83 9.31 -7.23
CA GLU A 249 1.55 8.09 -7.57
C GLU A 249 2.78 7.87 -6.66
N ALA A 250 3.54 8.93 -6.37
CA ALA A 250 4.65 8.86 -5.42
C ALA A 250 4.19 8.49 -4.01
N SER A 251 3.03 9.00 -3.56
CA SER A 251 2.44 8.65 -2.27
C SER A 251 2.01 7.17 -2.22
N ASN A 252 1.41 6.66 -3.30
CA ASN A 252 1.06 5.25 -3.44
C ASN A 252 2.30 4.35 -3.44
N LEU A 253 3.35 4.76 -4.15
CA LEU A 253 4.64 4.05 -4.16
C LEU A 253 5.26 4.02 -2.76
N GLN A 254 5.27 5.15 -2.04
CA GLN A 254 5.76 5.21 -0.66
C GLN A 254 5.00 4.25 0.26
N THR A 255 3.68 4.17 0.12
CA THR A 255 2.83 3.24 0.87
C THR A 255 3.18 1.78 0.54
N THR A 256 3.39 1.49 -0.73
CA THR A 256 3.79 0.15 -1.20
C THR A 256 5.17 -0.26 -0.69
N VAL A 257 6.14 0.66 -0.70
CA VAL A 257 7.48 0.41 -0.15
C VAL A 257 7.43 0.12 1.34
N LYS A 258 6.62 0.87 2.12
CA LYS A 258 6.42 0.60 3.54
C LYS A 258 5.82 -0.80 3.78
N ALA A 259 4.80 -1.18 3.00
CA ALA A 259 4.21 -2.50 3.12
C ALA A 259 5.21 -3.63 2.78
N TYR A 260 6.10 -3.42 1.80
CA TYR A 260 7.18 -4.38 1.52
C TYR A 260 8.21 -4.43 2.65
N GLN A 261 8.55 -3.28 3.25
CA GLN A 261 9.46 -3.23 4.38
C GLN A 261 8.95 -4.06 5.56
N GLU A 262 7.67 -3.90 5.94
CA GLU A 262 7.03 -4.69 6.99
C GLU A 262 7.09 -6.20 6.68
N ARG A 263 6.78 -6.60 5.43
CA ARG A 263 6.89 -8.00 5.00
C ARG A 263 8.32 -8.54 5.05
N PHE A 264 9.32 -7.71 4.75
CA PHE A 264 10.72 -8.10 4.86
C PHE A 264 11.13 -8.32 6.31
N GLU A 265 10.66 -7.48 7.24
CA GLU A 265 10.89 -7.66 8.67
C GLU A 265 10.25 -8.96 9.18
N GLU A 266 9.00 -9.24 8.79
CA GLU A 266 8.34 -10.52 9.11
C GLU A 266 9.09 -11.73 8.52
N PHE A 267 9.55 -11.63 7.27
CA PHE A 267 10.31 -12.69 6.62
C PHE A 267 11.65 -12.93 7.33
N GLN A 268 12.36 -11.86 7.71
CA GLN A 268 13.60 -11.97 8.47
C GLN A 268 13.37 -12.68 9.80
N GLN A 269 12.31 -12.33 10.51
CA GLN A 269 11.94 -12.99 11.76
C GLN A 269 11.66 -14.49 11.57
N GLN A 270 10.97 -14.87 10.49
CA GLN A 270 10.75 -16.29 10.17
C GLN A 270 12.04 -17.04 9.87
N ILE A 271 13.01 -16.40 9.21
CA ILE A 271 14.32 -16.99 8.96
C ILE A 271 15.08 -17.18 10.27
N ASP A 272 15.10 -16.17 11.14
CA ASP A 272 15.77 -16.24 12.44
C ASP A 272 15.16 -17.34 13.33
N ASP A 273 13.83 -17.45 13.36
CA ASP A 273 13.11 -18.51 14.09
C ASP A 273 13.41 -19.90 13.52
N ARG A 274 13.47 -20.03 12.20
CA ARG A 274 13.84 -21.29 11.53
C ARG A 274 15.28 -21.69 11.83
N GLU A 275 16.21 -20.73 11.79
CA GLU A 275 17.62 -20.97 12.09
C GLU A 275 17.78 -21.45 13.54
N LYS A 276 17.08 -20.81 14.48
CA LYS A 276 17.04 -21.25 15.87
C LYS A 276 16.46 -22.66 16.03
N ALA A 277 15.36 -22.96 15.33
CA ALA A 277 14.76 -24.28 15.34
C ALA A 277 15.70 -25.35 14.75
N PHE A 278 16.43 -25.04 13.69
CA PHE A 278 17.44 -25.94 13.12
C PHE A 278 18.62 -26.17 14.06
N SER A 279 19.10 -25.12 14.73
CA SER A 279 20.16 -25.24 15.73
C SER A 279 19.74 -26.17 16.88
N ILE A 280 18.56 -25.94 17.47
CA ILE A 280 18.00 -26.81 18.52
C ILE A 280 17.75 -28.24 18.01
N GLY A 281 17.23 -28.37 16.79
CA GLY A 281 16.99 -29.67 16.16
C GLY A 281 18.27 -30.46 15.94
N THR A 282 19.35 -29.78 15.53
CA THR A 282 20.68 -30.37 15.31
C THR A 282 21.29 -30.83 16.63
N GLU A 283 21.16 -30.03 17.69
CA GLU A 283 21.60 -30.41 19.04
C GLU A 283 20.87 -31.67 19.54
N LYS A 284 19.53 -31.70 19.43
CA LYS A 284 18.72 -32.86 19.79
C LYS A 284 19.01 -34.09 18.95
N LEU A 285 19.26 -33.92 17.65
CA LEU A 285 19.64 -35.03 16.77
C LEU A 285 20.99 -35.61 17.20
N THR A 286 21.95 -34.76 17.54
CA THR A 286 23.26 -35.17 18.04
C THR A 286 23.13 -35.95 19.35
N GLU A 287 22.30 -35.45 20.28
CA GLU A 287 21.99 -36.14 21.54
C GLU A 287 21.31 -37.49 21.30
N LEU A 288 20.35 -37.58 20.38
CA LEU A 288 19.67 -38.81 20.02
C LEU A 288 20.62 -39.83 19.39
N ILE A 289 21.50 -39.39 18.50
CA ILE A 289 22.55 -40.24 17.90
C ILE A 289 23.46 -40.80 19.00
N ALA A 290 23.91 -39.95 19.94
CA ALA A 290 24.72 -40.40 21.07
C ALA A 290 23.97 -41.41 21.95
N SER A 291 22.68 -41.20 22.18
CA SER A 291 21.82 -42.15 22.91
C SER A 291 21.70 -43.48 22.18
N PHE A 292 21.52 -43.48 20.85
CA PHE A 292 21.44 -44.71 20.06
C PHE A 292 22.76 -45.48 20.03
N GLU A 293 23.90 -44.80 19.93
CA GLU A 293 25.20 -45.47 20.03
C GLU A 293 25.41 -46.11 21.40
N ASN A 294 25.01 -45.42 22.48
CA ASN A 294 25.03 -45.99 23.83
C ASN A 294 24.10 -47.22 23.96
N GLN A 295 22.85 -47.11 23.48
CA GLN A 295 21.92 -48.24 23.49
C GLN A 295 22.43 -49.42 22.66
N ARG A 296 23.08 -49.16 21.53
CA ARG A 296 23.69 -50.19 20.69
C ARG A 296 24.82 -50.91 21.43
N ALA A 297 25.65 -50.17 22.16
CA ALA A 297 26.70 -50.75 23.01
C ALA A 297 26.09 -51.61 24.13
N ASP A 298 25.02 -51.14 24.79
CA ASP A 298 24.31 -51.90 25.82
C ASP A 298 23.70 -53.19 25.27
N VAL A 299 23.06 -53.14 24.10
CA VAL A 299 22.49 -54.34 23.44
C VAL A 299 23.58 -55.33 23.08
N ALA A 300 24.73 -54.87 22.57
CA ALA A 300 25.86 -55.75 22.27
C ALA A 300 26.38 -56.46 23.53
N SER A 301 26.53 -55.73 24.64
CA SER A 301 26.90 -56.28 25.96
C SER A 301 25.86 -57.29 26.50
N LEU A 302 24.57 -57.01 26.29
CA LEU A 302 23.47 -57.89 26.71
C LEU A 302 23.46 -59.20 25.90
N ILE A 303 23.73 -59.13 24.58
CA ILE A 303 23.86 -60.30 23.71
C ILE A 303 25.03 -61.17 24.17
N GLU A 304 26.20 -60.59 24.42
CA GLU A 304 27.38 -61.31 24.92
C GLU A 304 27.12 -61.98 26.27
N SER A 305 26.47 -61.26 27.19
CA SER A 305 26.09 -61.78 28.51
C SER A 305 25.05 -62.91 28.41
N SER A 306 24.10 -62.80 27.49
CA SER A 306 23.06 -63.81 27.26
C SER A 306 23.62 -65.09 26.63
N GLU A 307 24.53 -64.99 25.66
CA GLU A 307 25.22 -66.14 25.09
C GLU A 307 26.06 -66.88 26.14
N LYS A 308 26.74 -66.14 27.02
CA LYS A 308 27.53 -66.70 28.13
C LYS A 308 26.65 -67.39 29.18
N MET A 309 25.48 -66.84 29.50
CA MET A 309 24.51 -67.49 30.40
C MET A 309 23.90 -68.75 29.79
N LEU A 310 23.55 -68.74 28.50
CA LEU A 310 22.96 -69.89 27.81
C LEU A 310 23.95 -71.06 27.66
N SER A 311 25.22 -70.80 27.35
CA SER A 311 26.26 -71.85 27.28
C SER A 311 26.54 -72.44 28.67
N SER A 312 26.64 -71.59 29.69
CA SER A 312 27.01 -72.02 31.04
C SER A 312 25.88 -72.75 31.76
N ALA A 313 24.61 -72.33 31.62
CA ALA A 313 23.48 -72.93 32.35
C ALA A 313 23.16 -74.36 31.89
N THR A 314 23.29 -74.66 30.60
CA THR A 314 23.03 -76.02 30.05
C THR A 314 24.16 -77.00 30.40
N VAL A 315 25.42 -76.56 30.32
CA VAL A 315 26.59 -77.37 30.68
C VAL A 315 26.67 -77.59 32.20
N ALA A 316 26.42 -76.55 33.02
CA ALA A 316 26.41 -76.67 34.47
C ALA A 316 25.24 -77.54 35.00
N GLY A 317 24.05 -77.46 34.37
CA GLY A 317 22.91 -78.29 34.73
C GLY A 317 23.13 -79.79 34.47
N LEU A 318 23.75 -80.15 33.33
CA LEU A 318 24.12 -81.53 33.02
C LEU A 318 25.23 -82.05 33.95
N ALA A 319 26.27 -81.24 34.18
CA ALA A 319 27.36 -81.60 35.10
C ALA A 319 26.85 -81.80 36.54
N SER A 320 26.00 -80.91 37.05
CA SER A 320 25.43 -81.04 38.40
C SER A 320 24.63 -82.33 38.59
N ASN A 321 23.82 -82.71 37.60
CA ASN A 321 23.06 -83.97 37.64
C ASN A 321 23.97 -85.21 37.63
N PHE A 322 25.05 -85.22 36.83
CA PHE A 322 26.02 -86.32 36.86
C PHE A 322 26.82 -86.37 38.16
N SER A 323 27.20 -85.23 38.73
CA SER A 323 27.85 -85.16 40.05
C SER A 323 26.95 -85.74 41.14
N THR A 324 25.68 -85.31 41.16
CA THR A 324 24.70 -85.77 42.16
C THR A 324 24.47 -87.27 42.07
N MET A 325 24.39 -87.83 40.86
CA MET A 325 24.29 -89.28 40.64
C MET A 325 25.57 -90.02 41.03
N MET A 326 26.74 -89.46 40.71
CA MET A 326 28.04 -89.99 41.13
C MET A 326 28.16 -90.03 42.67
N ASP A 327 27.74 -88.99 43.38
CA ASP A 327 27.82 -88.90 44.84
C ASP A 327 26.85 -89.87 45.53
N LYS A 328 25.62 -89.99 45.03
CA LYS A 328 24.65 -91.01 45.48
C LYS A 328 25.20 -92.42 45.30
N LEU A 329 25.79 -92.71 44.14
CA LEU A 329 26.42 -94.01 43.87
C LEU A 329 27.66 -94.27 44.73
N THR A 330 28.45 -93.24 45.03
CA THR A 330 29.62 -93.35 45.91
C THR A 330 29.19 -93.70 47.34
N THR A 331 28.11 -93.09 47.81
CA THR A 331 27.55 -93.37 49.13
C THR A 331 26.96 -94.79 49.19
N GLU A 332 26.21 -95.20 48.17
CA GLU A 332 25.68 -96.58 48.07
C GLU A 332 26.80 -97.63 47.93
N LEU A 333 27.87 -97.33 47.18
CA LEU A 333 29.06 -98.18 47.09
C LEU A 333 29.73 -98.34 48.45
N GLY A 334 29.87 -97.25 49.22
CA GLY A 334 30.42 -97.28 50.57
C GLY A 334 29.62 -98.21 51.48
N ARG A 335 28.29 -98.14 51.42
CA ARG A 335 27.39 -99.05 52.15
C ARG A 335 27.51 -100.51 51.68
N ALA A 336 27.60 -100.74 50.37
CA ALA A 336 27.80 -102.08 49.81
C ALA A 336 29.16 -102.68 50.21
N ARG A 337 30.22 -101.87 50.23
CA ARG A 337 31.56 -102.28 50.69
C ARG A 337 31.56 -102.65 52.16
N PHE A 338 30.87 -101.85 52.99
CA PHE A 338 30.67 -102.17 54.40
C PHE A 338 29.91 -103.49 54.56
N ALA A 339 28.81 -103.69 53.85
CA ALA A 339 28.03 -104.94 53.87
C ALA A 339 28.87 -106.16 53.41
N PHE A 340 29.76 -105.99 52.43
CA PHE A 340 30.68 -107.02 51.99
C PHE A 340 31.67 -107.43 53.08
N TYR A 341 32.28 -106.46 53.78
CA TYR A 341 33.17 -106.76 54.91
C TYR A 341 32.45 -107.43 56.08
N VAL A 342 31.22 -107.00 56.38
CA VAL A 342 30.37 -107.67 57.38
C VAL A 342 30.07 -109.12 56.94
N GLY A 343 29.79 -109.34 55.65
CA GLY A 343 29.60 -110.67 55.10
C GLY A 343 30.83 -111.57 55.24
N ILE A 344 32.03 -111.05 54.94
CA ILE A 344 33.30 -111.77 55.15
C ILE A 344 33.51 -112.11 56.62
N ALA A 345 33.26 -111.16 57.53
CA ALA A 345 33.40 -111.39 58.96
C ALA A 345 32.43 -112.48 59.44
N PHE A 346 31.18 -112.45 58.98
CA PHE A 346 30.18 -113.46 59.29
C PHE A 346 30.57 -114.85 58.76
N LEU A 347 31.08 -114.93 57.53
CA LEU A 347 31.57 -116.18 56.94
C LEU A 347 32.74 -116.74 57.75
N THR A 348 33.73 -115.90 58.07
CA THR A 348 34.89 -116.28 58.90
C THR A 348 34.45 -116.79 60.27
N LEU A 349 33.52 -116.10 60.95
CA LEU A 349 33.02 -116.51 62.25
C LEU A 349 32.24 -117.83 62.17
N SER A 350 31.44 -118.04 61.12
CA SER A 350 30.69 -119.29 60.91
C SER A 350 31.59 -120.48 60.56
N ALA A 351 32.73 -120.24 59.89
CA ALA A 351 33.69 -121.27 59.51
C ALA A 351 34.65 -121.64 60.65
N PHE A 352 34.78 -120.78 61.66
CA PHE A 352 35.71 -120.97 62.78
C PHE A 352 35.47 -122.26 63.61
N PRO A 353 34.23 -122.62 64.00
CA PRO A 353 33.95 -123.89 64.69
C PRO A 353 34.31 -125.11 63.83
N LEU A 354 34.07 -125.01 62.51
CA LEU A 354 34.40 -126.04 61.53
C LEU A 354 35.91 -126.24 61.40
N PHE A 355 36.67 -125.15 61.38
CA PHE A 355 38.13 -125.18 61.36
C PHE A 355 38.72 -125.81 62.63
N ALA A 356 38.21 -125.40 63.80
CA ALA A 356 38.62 -125.99 65.08
C ALA A 356 38.32 -127.50 65.12
N PHE A 357 37.15 -127.93 64.61
CA PHE A 357 36.73 -129.33 64.60
C PHE A 357 37.63 -130.24 63.75
N VAL A 358 38.13 -129.77 62.62
CA VAL A 358 38.99 -130.58 61.72
C VAL A 358 40.43 -130.65 62.21
N ILE A 359 40.93 -129.59 62.84
CA ILE A 359 42.33 -129.49 63.22
C ILE A 359 42.61 -130.12 64.60
N MET A 360 41.66 -130.09 65.54
CA MET A 360 41.87 -130.60 66.90
C MET A 360 42.45 -132.03 66.98
N PRO A 361 41.96 -133.03 66.20
CA PRO A 361 42.48 -134.39 66.25
C PRO A 361 43.92 -134.51 65.73
N LEU A 362 44.34 -133.62 64.82
CA LEU A 362 45.67 -133.64 64.22
C LEU A 362 46.72 -133.04 65.16
N ILE A 363 46.39 -131.96 65.89
CA ILE A 363 47.33 -131.30 66.80
C ILE A 363 47.33 -131.93 68.19
N ALA A 364 46.24 -132.62 68.60
CA ALA A 364 46.15 -133.28 69.90
C ALA A 364 47.39 -134.10 70.30
N PRO A 365 47.93 -135.02 69.48
CA PRO A 365 49.12 -135.79 69.86
C PRO A 365 50.39 -134.93 69.99
N VAL A 366 50.51 -133.84 69.23
CA VAL A 366 51.66 -132.91 69.31
C VAL A 366 51.58 -132.02 70.55
N LEU A 367 50.38 -131.54 70.89
CA LEU A 367 50.16 -130.73 72.09
C LEU A 367 50.46 -131.52 73.37
N GLN A 368 50.08 -132.81 73.36
CA GLN A 368 50.31 -133.72 74.49
C GLN A 368 51.81 -134.07 74.66
N SER A 369 52.58 -134.08 73.57
CA SER A 369 54.04 -134.30 73.64
C SER A 369 54.81 -133.08 74.16
N MET A 370 54.33 -131.85 73.91
CA MET A 370 54.97 -130.63 74.39
C MET A 370 54.61 -130.28 75.83
N PHE A 371 53.43 -130.71 76.32
CA PHE A 371 52.93 -130.36 77.66
C PHE A 371 52.43 -131.60 78.42
N PRO A 372 53.30 -132.31 79.17
CA PRO A 372 52.96 -133.59 79.79
C PRO A 372 51.89 -133.53 80.89
N ASN A 373 51.67 -132.36 81.50
CA ASN A 373 50.73 -132.19 82.64
C ASN A 373 49.34 -131.66 82.22
N LEU A 374 49.09 -131.47 80.93
CA LEU A 374 47.77 -131.02 80.45
C LEU A 374 46.90 -132.24 80.14
N THR A 375 46.20 -132.76 81.16
CA THR A 375 45.10 -133.72 80.98
C THR A 375 43.86 -133.00 80.47
N PHE A 376 43.79 -132.74 79.17
CA PHE A 376 42.52 -132.43 78.52
C PHE A 376 41.78 -133.74 78.23
N VAL A 377 40.69 -133.98 78.98
CA VAL A 377 39.73 -135.05 78.73
C VAL A 377 38.96 -134.69 77.45
N VAL A 378 39.46 -135.15 76.30
CA VAL A 378 38.83 -135.00 74.98
C VAL A 378 38.34 -136.35 74.46
N SER A 379 37.93 -137.26 75.37
CA SER A 379 37.45 -138.59 74.99
C SER A 379 35.94 -138.68 74.77
N ASP A 380 35.14 -137.68 75.18
CA ASP A 380 33.67 -137.72 75.02
C ASP A 380 33.12 -136.91 73.84
N TYR A 381 33.92 -136.00 73.26
CA TYR A 381 33.51 -135.18 72.10
C TYR A 381 34.32 -135.50 70.83
N ALA A 382 35.23 -136.47 70.90
CA ALA A 382 35.86 -137.05 69.72
C ALA A 382 34.83 -137.94 68.99
N PRO A 383 34.50 -137.64 67.73
CA PRO A 383 33.41 -138.33 67.05
C PRO A 383 33.76 -139.80 66.88
N HIS A 384 32.86 -140.67 67.36
CA HIS A 384 32.85 -142.05 66.93
C HIS A 384 32.74 -142.06 65.40
N PRO A 385 33.56 -142.85 64.68
CA PRO A 385 33.41 -142.98 63.24
C PRO A 385 31.94 -143.32 62.97
N ALA A 386 31.30 -142.52 62.13
CA ALA A 386 29.90 -142.70 61.81
C ALA A 386 29.69 -144.13 61.30
N ASP A 387 29.07 -144.98 62.10
CA ASP A 387 28.86 -146.40 61.79
C ASP A 387 27.93 -146.58 60.56
N ASN A 388 27.29 -145.49 60.11
CA ASN A 388 26.44 -145.46 58.92
C ASN A 388 26.72 -144.25 58.02
N GLY A 389 26.81 -144.50 56.69
CA GLY A 389 27.01 -143.46 55.68
C GLY A 389 25.96 -142.34 55.68
N TRP A 390 24.76 -142.61 56.21
CA TRP A 390 23.70 -141.61 56.42
C TRP A 390 24.07 -140.55 57.45
N GLN A 391 24.81 -140.90 58.50
CA GLN A 391 25.26 -139.94 59.51
C GLN A 391 26.36 -139.03 58.95
N TYR A 392 27.25 -139.53 58.09
CA TYR A 392 28.26 -138.72 57.41
C TYR A 392 27.62 -137.72 56.42
N LEU A 393 26.63 -138.16 55.63
CA LEU A 393 25.88 -137.29 54.72
C LEU A 393 25.12 -136.20 55.50
N GLY A 394 24.50 -136.56 56.63
CA GLY A 394 23.85 -135.60 57.53
C GLY A 394 24.82 -134.54 58.06
N GLN A 395 26.03 -134.95 58.48
CA GLN A 395 27.05 -134.01 58.94
C GLN A 395 27.53 -133.07 57.82
N VAL A 396 27.70 -133.55 56.58
CA VAL A 396 28.08 -132.68 55.44
C VAL A 396 26.95 -131.72 55.05
N LEU A 397 25.70 -132.19 55.03
CA LEU A 397 24.54 -131.35 54.71
C LEU A 397 24.31 -130.25 55.74
N VAL A 398 24.51 -130.52 57.03
CA VAL A 398 24.45 -129.48 58.08
C VAL A 398 25.55 -128.43 57.87
N ARG A 399 26.77 -128.84 57.51
CA ARG A 399 27.88 -127.91 57.21
C ARG A 399 27.59 -127.03 56.00
N ILE A 400 27.01 -127.60 54.93
CA ILE A 400 26.58 -126.83 53.75
C ILE A 400 25.43 -125.90 54.12
N ALA A 401 24.43 -126.35 54.88
CA ALA A 401 23.29 -125.55 55.29
C ALA A 401 23.70 -124.33 56.15
N ILE A 402 24.75 -124.46 56.97
CA ILE A 402 25.30 -123.37 57.77
C ILE A 402 26.12 -122.38 56.91
N LEU A 403 26.91 -122.87 55.96
CA LEU A 403 27.79 -122.03 55.14
C LEU A 403 27.09 -121.36 53.96
N LEU A 404 26.03 -121.97 53.42
CA LEU A 404 25.38 -121.50 52.19
C LEU A 404 24.80 -120.08 52.32
N PRO A 405 24.10 -119.69 53.40
CA PRO A 405 23.62 -118.31 53.56
C PRO A 405 24.76 -117.30 53.60
N ALA A 406 25.88 -117.62 54.27
CA ALA A 406 27.04 -116.74 54.36
C ALA A 406 27.76 -116.61 53.00
N ALA A 407 27.97 -117.71 52.29
CA ALA A 407 28.58 -117.72 50.97
C ALA A 407 27.72 -116.97 49.94
N TRP A 408 26.40 -117.14 49.97
CA TRP A 408 25.47 -116.41 49.11
C TRP A 408 25.48 -114.91 49.40
N PHE A 409 25.45 -114.51 50.68
CA PHE A 409 25.49 -113.10 51.07
C PHE A 409 26.78 -112.40 50.63
N VAL A 410 27.94 -113.06 50.77
CA VAL A 410 29.23 -112.53 50.30
C VAL A 410 29.25 -112.42 48.77
N SER A 411 28.75 -113.43 48.05
CA SER A 411 28.68 -113.39 46.58
C SER A 411 27.75 -112.28 46.08
N PHE A 412 26.56 -112.15 46.68
CA PHE A 412 25.59 -111.10 46.35
C PHE A 412 26.14 -109.70 46.61
N THR A 413 26.78 -109.48 47.76
CA THR A 413 27.39 -108.17 48.10
C THR A 413 28.59 -107.84 47.20
N ALA A 414 29.38 -108.84 46.80
CA ALA A 414 30.48 -108.65 45.84
C ALA A 414 29.98 -108.21 44.44
N ILE A 415 28.94 -108.87 43.92
CA ILE A 415 28.33 -108.53 42.63
C ILE A 415 27.67 -107.14 42.68
N ARG A 416 27.01 -106.82 43.79
CA ARG A 416 26.43 -105.49 43.99
C ARG A 416 27.51 -104.40 44.09
N HIS A 417 28.62 -104.67 44.77
CA HIS A 417 29.72 -103.71 44.86
C HIS A 417 30.38 -103.47 43.49
N SER A 418 30.65 -104.52 42.71
CA SER A 418 31.28 -104.38 41.40
C SER A 418 30.39 -103.64 40.39
N SER A 419 29.09 -103.93 40.39
CA SER A 419 28.12 -103.23 39.54
C SER A 419 27.98 -101.74 39.91
N LEU A 420 27.88 -101.42 41.20
CA LEU A 420 27.84 -100.03 41.66
C LEU A 420 29.16 -99.29 41.35
N PHE A 421 30.30 -99.96 41.43
CA PHE A 421 31.60 -99.35 41.12
C PHE A 421 31.69 -98.95 39.64
N ARG A 422 31.31 -99.86 38.72
CA ARG A 422 31.26 -99.58 37.29
C ARG A 422 30.30 -98.46 36.96
N LEU A 423 29.13 -98.44 37.60
CA LEU A 423 28.17 -97.35 37.41
C LEU A 423 28.77 -96.01 37.81
N ARG A 424 29.38 -95.94 39.00
CA ARG A 424 30.04 -94.73 39.51
C ARG A 424 31.11 -94.23 38.56
N GLU A 425 31.94 -95.12 38.02
CA GLU A 425 33.01 -94.77 37.09
C GLU A 425 32.47 -94.19 35.78
N HIS A 426 31.39 -94.76 35.23
CA HIS A 426 30.72 -94.20 34.07
C HIS A 426 30.11 -92.82 34.34
N TYR A 427 29.49 -92.60 35.51
CA TYR A 427 28.95 -91.29 35.86
C TYR A 427 30.06 -90.25 36.14
N ALA A 428 31.19 -90.67 36.71
CA ALA A 428 32.36 -89.80 36.90
C ALA A 428 32.96 -89.35 35.56
N TYR A 429 33.06 -90.25 34.59
CA TYR A 429 33.49 -89.93 33.22
C TYR A 429 32.53 -88.95 32.53
N LYS A 430 31.21 -89.19 32.68
CA LYS A 430 30.20 -88.27 32.14
C LYS A 430 30.26 -86.89 32.78
N TYR A 431 30.50 -86.83 34.08
CA TYR A 431 30.69 -85.59 34.81
C TYR A 431 31.91 -84.80 34.30
N SER A 432 33.08 -85.44 34.21
CA SER A 432 34.30 -84.77 33.74
C SER A 432 34.18 -84.30 32.29
N MET A 433 33.55 -85.09 31.44
CA MET A 433 33.28 -84.70 30.05
C MET A 433 32.31 -83.52 29.99
N ALA A 434 31.24 -83.52 30.78
CA ALA A 434 30.29 -82.40 30.86
C ALA A 434 30.96 -81.11 31.34
N VAL A 435 31.80 -81.16 32.38
CA VAL A 435 32.51 -79.97 32.90
C VAL A 435 33.56 -79.44 31.91
N ALA A 436 34.26 -80.34 31.19
CA ALA A 436 35.32 -79.95 30.27
C ALA A 436 34.82 -79.31 28.96
N VAL A 437 33.54 -79.51 28.59
CA VAL A 437 32.94 -78.95 27.36
C VAL A 437 33.12 -77.45 27.25
N GLU A 438 32.87 -76.71 28.33
CA GLU A 438 32.95 -75.25 28.29
C GLU A 438 34.41 -74.78 28.11
N GLY A 439 35.37 -75.47 28.73
CA GLY A 439 36.80 -75.23 28.54
C GLY A 439 37.24 -75.47 27.09
N PHE A 440 36.77 -76.55 26.45
CA PHE A 440 37.10 -76.85 25.06
C PHE A 440 36.44 -75.88 24.06
N LYS A 441 35.19 -75.45 24.31
CA LYS A 441 34.52 -74.41 23.51
C LYS A 441 35.24 -73.06 23.55
N GLN A 442 35.87 -72.72 24.67
CA GLN A 442 36.67 -71.50 24.80
C GLN A 442 38.03 -71.61 24.10
N GLN A 443 38.69 -72.78 24.17
CA GLN A 443 40.00 -73.00 23.53
C GLN A 443 39.93 -73.16 22.01
N ALA A 444 38.81 -73.63 21.46
CA ALA A 444 38.62 -73.86 20.03
C ALA A 444 37.28 -73.26 19.52
N PRO A 445 37.20 -71.92 19.37
CA PRO A 445 35.94 -71.23 19.09
C PRO A 445 35.33 -71.57 17.71
N LEU A 446 36.13 -72.03 16.75
CA LEU A 446 35.69 -72.45 15.42
C LEU A 446 34.92 -73.78 15.42
N TYR A 447 35.14 -74.66 16.42
CA TYR A 447 34.57 -76.02 16.46
C TYR A 447 33.55 -76.19 17.61
N LYS A 448 32.97 -75.09 18.09
CA LYS A 448 32.08 -75.08 19.27
C LYS A 448 30.89 -76.03 19.12
N GLN A 449 30.35 -76.15 17.91
CA GLN A 449 29.14 -76.92 17.63
C GLN A 449 29.47 -78.42 17.53
N GLU A 450 30.58 -78.77 16.89
CA GLU A 450 31.08 -80.14 16.75
C GLU A 450 31.50 -80.71 18.10
N ILE A 451 32.18 -79.90 18.93
CA ILE A 451 32.57 -80.28 20.30
C ILE A 451 31.31 -80.54 21.16
N ALA A 452 30.29 -79.70 21.05
CA ALA A 452 29.04 -79.89 21.79
C ALA A 452 28.29 -81.16 21.34
N ALA A 453 28.22 -81.40 20.02
CA ALA A 453 27.56 -82.55 19.44
C ALA A 453 28.25 -83.87 19.83
N LEU A 454 29.58 -83.93 19.72
CA LEU A 454 30.36 -85.11 20.07
C LEU A 454 30.22 -85.45 21.56
N VAL A 455 30.23 -84.45 22.43
CA VAL A 455 30.04 -84.67 23.87
C VAL A 455 28.60 -85.12 24.17
N LEU A 456 27.58 -84.53 23.56
CA LEU A 456 26.19 -84.98 23.74
C LEU A 456 25.99 -86.44 23.29
N GLU A 457 26.57 -86.82 22.15
CA GLU A 457 26.56 -88.21 21.67
C GLU A 457 27.22 -89.16 22.69
N GLN A 458 28.39 -88.79 23.21
CA GLN A 458 29.10 -89.55 24.25
C GLN A 458 28.33 -89.61 25.59
N LEU A 459 27.50 -88.60 25.90
CA LEU A 459 26.71 -88.53 27.13
C LEU A 459 25.35 -89.24 27.02
N ALA A 460 24.81 -89.44 25.81
CA ALA A 460 23.45 -89.93 25.56
C ALA A 460 23.24 -91.43 25.87
N PHE A 461 24.28 -92.25 25.94
CA PHE A 461 24.10 -93.70 26.20
C PHE A 461 23.70 -93.99 27.66
N ASN A 462 22.83 -94.97 27.93
CA ASN A 462 22.49 -95.34 29.31
C ASN A 462 23.59 -96.22 29.96
N PRO A 463 24.21 -95.82 31.09
CA PRO A 463 25.24 -96.63 31.76
C PRO A 463 24.74 -97.98 32.27
N ALA A 464 23.44 -98.13 32.52
CA ALA A 464 22.85 -99.37 33.02
C ALA A 464 22.84 -100.50 31.97
N ASP A 465 22.81 -100.16 30.68
CA ASP A 465 22.78 -101.15 29.60
C ASP A 465 24.12 -101.90 29.47
N LYS A 466 25.21 -101.36 30.04
CA LYS A 466 26.54 -101.99 30.10
C LYS A 466 26.78 -102.80 31.38
N LEU A 467 25.77 -102.99 32.24
CA LEU A 467 25.88 -103.76 33.50
C LEU A 467 25.69 -105.27 33.35
N ILE A 468 25.37 -105.77 32.15
CA ILE A 468 25.28 -107.22 31.92
C ILE A 468 26.66 -107.83 32.24
N PRO A 469 26.73 -108.93 33.02
CA PRO A 469 28.00 -109.59 33.30
C PRO A 469 28.53 -110.18 32.01
N SER A 470 29.32 -109.38 31.30
CA SER A 470 30.14 -109.85 30.20
C SER A 470 31.10 -110.88 30.78
N LYS A 471 30.78 -112.16 30.52
CA LYS A 471 31.74 -113.28 30.51
C LYS A 471 32.95 -113.03 29.59
N ASP A 472 33.02 -111.88 28.93
CA ASP A 472 34.09 -111.46 28.03
C ASP A 472 34.77 -110.17 28.50
N ILE A 473 35.36 -110.19 29.70
CA ILE A 473 36.45 -109.26 30.03
C ILE A 473 37.72 -110.09 30.21
N ARG A 474 38.52 -110.15 29.14
CA ARG A 474 39.96 -110.37 29.26
C ARG A 474 40.61 -109.02 29.58
N GLU A 475 40.64 -108.67 30.85
CA GLU A 475 41.66 -107.78 31.41
C GLU A 475 43.02 -108.50 31.33
N GLY A 476 44.07 -107.77 30.92
CA GLY A 476 45.46 -108.19 31.15
C GLY A 476 46.14 -108.95 30.00
N LYS A 477 46.94 -108.18 29.23
CA LYS A 477 47.94 -108.55 28.20
C LYS A 477 48.78 -109.80 28.50
N ALA A 478 49.23 -110.50 27.45
CA ALA A 478 50.61 -111.00 27.35
C ALA A 478 50.95 -111.55 25.94
N PRO A 479 52.22 -111.54 25.53
CA PRO A 479 52.71 -111.43 24.15
C PRO A 479 52.95 -112.78 23.47
N GLY A 480 53.33 -112.75 22.18
CA GLY A 480 53.85 -113.90 21.45
C GLY A 480 52.87 -114.50 20.43
N ILE A 481 53.28 -115.62 19.83
CA ILE A 481 52.84 -116.19 18.53
C ILE A 481 51.31 -116.34 18.36
N ALA A 482 50.52 -116.33 19.43
CA ALA A 482 49.06 -116.30 19.36
C ALA A 482 48.48 -114.98 18.81
N GLY A 483 49.14 -113.83 19.02
CA GLY A 483 48.77 -112.56 18.38
C GLY A 483 49.05 -112.55 16.87
N TYR A 484 50.17 -113.18 16.47
CA TYR A 484 50.56 -113.34 15.07
C TYR A 484 49.58 -114.21 14.26
N LEU A 485 48.97 -115.23 14.88
CA LEU A 485 47.96 -116.07 14.24
C LEU A 485 46.60 -115.36 14.09
N LEU A 486 46.22 -114.51 15.04
CA LEU A 486 44.99 -113.73 14.98
C LEU A 486 45.04 -112.62 13.91
N ASP A 487 46.18 -111.95 13.73
CA ASP A 487 46.37 -110.98 12.65
C ASP A 487 46.37 -111.63 11.26
N ARG A 488 46.89 -112.87 11.14
CA ARG A 488 46.91 -113.61 9.87
C ARG A 488 45.54 -114.18 9.48
N ILE A 489 44.68 -114.47 10.46
CA ILE A 489 43.28 -114.85 10.23
C ILE A 489 42.45 -113.61 9.87
N ARG A 490 42.70 -112.46 10.50
CA ARG A 490 42.04 -111.18 10.18
C ARG A 490 42.40 -110.68 8.76
N ALA A 491 43.66 -110.81 8.33
CA ALA A 491 44.11 -110.51 6.96
C ALA A 491 43.52 -111.46 5.88
N ARG A 492 43.17 -112.71 6.23
CA ARG A 492 42.46 -113.63 5.32
C ARG A 492 40.96 -113.34 5.22
N VAL A 493 40.35 -112.76 6.26
CA VAL A 493 38.92 -112.37 6.24
C VAL A 493 38.71 -111.07 5.46
N GLU A 494 39.67 -110.13 5.52
CA GLU A 494 39.62 -108.88 4.73
C GLU A 494 39.93 -109.08 3.23
N SER A 495 40.70 -110.11 2.85
CA SER A 495 40.93 -110.47 1.44
C SER A 495 39.81 -111.31 0.80
N VAL A 496 38.90 -111.89 1.59
CA VAL A 496 37.68 -112.56 1.10
C VAL A 496 36.53 -111.54 0.92
N SER A 497 36.58 -110.41 1.65
CA SER A 497 35.67 -109.27 1.51
C SER A 497 35.88 -108.47 0.23
N SER A 498 37.10 -108.43 -0.33
CA SER A 498 37.41 -107.75 -1.61
C SER A 498 37.22 -108.62 -2.86
N ALA A 499 36.84 -109.88 -2.73
CA ALA A 499 36.57 -110.80 -3.85
C ALA A 499 35.06 -111.04 -4.12
N THR A 500 34.15 -110.38 -3.36
CA THR A 500 32.70 -110.65 -3.45
C THR A 500 31.84 -109.38 -3.53
N LYS A 501 32.32 -108.33 -4.21
CA LYS A 501 31.48 -107.23 -4.74
C LYS A 501 32.08 -106.67 -6.04
N THR A 502 32.21 -107.56 -7.04
CA THR A 502 32.23 -107.19 -8.47
C THR A 502 31.04 -107.89 -9.11
N GLN A 503 29.93 -107.16 -9.17
CA GLN A 503 29.11 -107.07 -10.37
C GLN A 503 28.95 -105.59 -10.67
#